data_AF-A0A382IV67-F1
#
_entry.id   AF-A0A382IV67-F1
#
_cell.length_a   1.000
_cell.length_b   1.000
_cell.length_c   1.000
_cell.angle_alpha   90.00
_cell.angle_beta   90.00
_cell.angle_gamma   90.00
#
_symmetry.space_group_name_H-M   'P 1'
#
loop_
_entity.id
_entity.type
_entity.pdbx_description
1 polymer ?
#
loop_
_entity_poly.entity_id
_entity_poly.type
_entity_poly.pdbx_seq_one_letter_code
_entity_poly.pdbx_strand_id
1 'polypeptide(L)'
;MLVTGLDADGNRITLTSDPNLADGDVRYESVLDPGQAAGRHVGDHWEADGASEQIEFGFNFPDAETFRPTSAQFVATVGGDYRVQVRQEYKHTFTRIIARREREATVDHQWPAVPRKSSFERSGYEFDSGDLRYPTDFKFGEETAAYTVLRAEGTPQSMEPRQVRFDYGFPTAQSLASVDAHLNYGGFAVDGEISLNTQHFKFPVSDGRRSDKDALAYYVTASRRLNLLGRFGPDLSVESFHIDADYSGNYDSRRGGTVFHTSVPASPPNTAITQEFNLFDDNDDGDQWPDEMPNDTALSGANDAGVYPGLDQNHDNVPDTDQNANGLPDWDEAFLFYWSDPPQFIYDIDFNNNA
;
A
#
# COMPACT_ATOMS: atom_id res chain seq x y z
N MET A 1 12.82 15.40 13.64
CA MET A 1 11.40 15.63 13.31
C MET A 1 11.07 17.10 13.47
N LEU A 2 10.16 17.64 12.66
CA LEU A 2 9.51 18.94 12.86
C LEU A 2 8.00 18.73 12.91
N VAL A 3 7.31 19.34 13.87
CA VAL A 3 5.85 19.22 14.03
C VAL A 3 5.26 20.62 14.11
N THR A 4 4.41 20.99 13.15
CA THR A 4 3.66 22.24 13.20
C THR A 4 2.26 21.97 13.73
N GLY A 5 1.76 22.87 14.57
CA GLY A 5 0.45 22.74 15.20
C GLY A 5 -0.02 24.05 15.81
N LEU A 6 -1.06 23.97 16.64
CA LEU A 6 -1.59 25.08 17.42
C LEU A 6 -1.26 24.87 18.90
N ASP A 7 -0.80 25.91 19.60
CA ASP A 7 -0.67 25.89 21.06
C ASP A 7 -2.04 26.02 21.77
N ALA A 8 -2.02 26.00 23.11
CA ALA A 8 -3.23 26.13 23.94
C ALA A 8 -3.99 27.46 23.75
N ASP A 9 -3.31 28.52 23.30
CA ASP A 9 -3.91 29.84 22.98
C ASP A 9 -4.39 29.93 21.51
N GLY A 10 -4.14 28.89 20.71
CA GLY A 10 -4.50 28.81 19.29
C GLY A 10 -3.48 29.43 18.34
N ASN A 11 -2.29 29.82 18.81
CA ASN A 11 -1.23 30.33 17.93
C ASN A 11 -0.55 29.18 17.19
N ARG A 12 -0.19 29.42 15.94
CA ARG A 12 0.58 28.45 15.14
C ARG A 12 2.05 28.45 15.59
N ILE A 13 2.55 27.29 16.00
CA ILE A 13 3.95 27.09 16.40
C ILE A 13 4.52 25.84 15.71
N THR A 14 5.84 25.84 15.45
CA THR A 14 6.57 24.65 15.01
C THR A 14 7.49 24.18 16.13
N LEU A 15 7.43 22.88 16.42
CA LEU A 15 8.24 22.20 17.42
C LEU A 15 9.24 21.29 16.71
N THR A 16 10.42 21.05 17.30
CA THR A 16 11.45 20.17 16.70
C THR A 16 12.14 19.28 17.72
N SER A 17 12.61 18.12 17.23
CA SER A 17 13.47 17.18 17.96
C SER A 17 14.97 17.43 17.74
N ASP A 18 15.35 18.51 17.04
CA ASP A 18 16.75 18.84 16.77
C ASP A 18 17.04 20.23 17.37
N PRO A 19 17.85 20.33 18.44
CA PRO A 19 18.16 21.62 19.06
C PRO A 19 18.93 22.56 18.14
N ASN A 20 19.53 22.07 17.05
CA ASN A 20 20.21 22.91 16.05
C ASN A 20 19.24 23.55 15.04
N LEU A 21 17.99 23.07 14.97
CA LEU A 21 16.92 23.65 14.16
C LEU A 21 16.05 24.64 14.94
N ALA A 22 16.32 24.86 16.23
CA ALA A 22 15.56 25.80 17.05
C ALA A 22 15.98 27.25 16.80
N ASP A 23 15.01 28.12 16.55
CA ASP A 23 15.20 29.54 16.28
C ASP A 23 14.05 30.39 16.87
N GLY A 24 13.69 31.52 16.23
CA GLY A 24 12.57 32.36 16.67
C GLY A 24 11.18 31.80 16.36
N ASP A 25 11.06 30.96 15.33
CA ASP A 25 9.80 30.40 14.83
C ASP A 25 9.69 28.87 15.10
N VAL A 26 10.80 28.22 15.43
CA VAL A 26 10.91 26.78 15.75
C VAL A 26 11.40 26.56 17.18
N ARG A 27 10.62 25.87 18.01
CA ARG A 27 10.96 25.55 19.41
C ARG A 27 11.45 24.09 19.55
N TYR A 28 12.60 23.87 20.16
CA TYR A 28 13.02 22.51 20.53
C TYR A 28 12.14 21.95 21.66
N GLU A 29 11.76 20.67 21.54
CA GLU A 29 10.91 19.96 22.49
C GLU A 29 11.37 18.51 22.67
N SER A 30 11.88 18.17 23.87
CA SER A 30 12.47 16.85 24.13
C SER A 30 11.47 15.69 24.12
N VAL A 31 10.16 15.95 24.13
CA VAL A 31 9.13 14.91 23.91
C VAL A 31 9.13 14.40 22.46
N LEU A 32 9.61 15.23 21.52
CA LEU A 32 9.76 14.88 20.11
C LEU A 32 11.06 14.13 19.81
N ASP A 33 11.98 14.03 20.78
CA ASP A 33 13.20 13.26 20.60
C ASP A 33 12.86 11.80 20.31
N PRO A 34 13.57 11.12 19.39
CA PRO A 34 13.40 9.69 19.22
C PRO A 34 13.71 9.02 20.56
N GLY A 35 12.81 8.11 20.96
CA GLY A 35 13.05 7.23 22.11
C GLY A 35 14.26 6.32 21.88
N GLN A 36 14.52 5.41 22.82
CA GLN A 36 15.56 4.41 22.61
C GLN A 36 15.24 3.57 21.36
N ALA A 37 16.06 3.72 20.33
CA ALA A 37 15.90 2.96 19.09
C ALA A 37 16.17 1.47 19.31
N ALA A 38 15.44 0.63 18.56
CA ALA A 38 15.67 -0.80 18.47
C ALA A 38 16.28 -1.14 17.10
N GLY A 39 17.08 -2.21 17.04
CA GLY A 39 17.78 -2.64 15.82
C GLY A 39 19.25 -2.97 16.06
N ARG A 40 20.00 -3.25 14.99
CA ARG A 40 21.45 -3.48 15.05
C ARG A 40 22.18 -2.13 14.96
N HIS A 41 23.10 -1.88 15.90
CA HIS A 41 23.89 -0.66 15.96
C HIS A 41 25.38 -0.97 15.81
N VAL A 42 26.02 -0.36 14.81
CA VAL A 42 27.41 -0.62 14.43
C VAL A 42 28.17 0.70 14.39
N GLY A 43 29.10 0.89 15.32
CA GLY A 43 29.92 2.10 15.41
C GLY A 43 29.08 3.33 15.76
N ASP A 44 28.76 4.13 14.75
CA ASP A 44 28.08 5.42 14.80
C ASP A 44 26.71 5.44 14.08
N HIS A 45 26.27 4.30 13.54
CA HIS A 45 25.01 4.19 12.79
C HIS A 45 24.22 2.92 13.15
N TRP A 46 22.96 2.94 12.74
CA TRP A 46 22.08 1.76 12.77
C TRP A 46 22.06 1.14 11.37
N GLU A 47 22.08 -0.19 11.31
CA GLU A 47 21.99 -0.96 10.09
C GLU A 47 21.02 -2.14 10.28
N ALA A 48 20.54 -2.70 9.17
CA ALA A 48 19.72 -3.90 9.11
C ALA A 48 20.11 -4.69 7.87
N ASP A 49 20.16 -6.01 7.99
CA ASP A 49 20.49 -6.93 6.90
C ASP A 49 19.34 -7.91 6.64
N GLY A 50 18.73 -7.81 5.45
CA GLY A 50 17.55 -8.59 5.04
C GLY A 50 16.24 -8.16 5.70
N ALA A 51 15.13 -8.77 5.27
CA ALA A 51 13.77 -8.42 5.71
C ALA A 51 13.47 -8.76 7.18
N SER A 52 14.26 -9.63 7.80
CA SER A 52 14.11 -10.05 9.20
C SER A 52 14.74 -9.10 10.22
N GLU A 53 15.57 -8.14 9.78
CA GLU A 53 16.11 -7.10 10.64
C GLU A 53 15.42 -5.77 10.37
N GLN A 54 15.07 -5.04 11.44
CA GLN A 54 14.41 -3.73 11.36
C GLN A 54 15.04 -2.77 12.36
N ILE A 55 15.03 -1.48 12.02
CA ILE A 55 15.45 -0.38 12.91
C ILE A 55 14.20 0.45 13.23
N GLU A 56 13.84 0.53 14.52
CA GLU A 56 12.65 1.25 14.96
C GLU A 56 13.01 2.47 15.81
N PHE A 57 12.43 3.62 15.46
CA PHE A 57 12.51 4.88 16.22
C PHE A 57 11.11 5.30 16.65
N GLY A 58 10.81 5.20 17.95
CA GLY A 58 9.55 5.68 18.52
C GLY A 58 9.57 7.19 18.76
N PHE A 59 8.52 7.89 18.32
CA PHE A 59 8.33 9.34 18.54
C PHE A 59 7.02 9.59 19.27
N ASN A 60 7.03 10.46 20.29
CA ASN A 60 5.83 10.86 21.01
C ASN A 60 5.41 12.26 20.57
N PHE A 61 4.11 12.49 20.39
CA PHE A 61 3.58 13.83 20.25
C PHE A 61 3.35 14.46 21.64
N PRO A 62 3.39 15.80 21.76
CA PRO A 62 3.02 16.48 23.01
C PRO A 62 1.55 16.27 23.33
N ASP A 63 1.16 16.58 24.57
CA ASP A 63 -0.23 16.46 25.01
C ASP A 63 -1.17 17.36 24.18
N ALA A 64 -2.26 16.78 23.67
CA ALA A 64 -3.24 17.45 22.79
C ALA A 64 -4.00 18.61 23.45
N GLU A 65 -4.00 18.71 24.79
CA GLU A 65 -4.49 19.89 25.51
C GLU A 65 -3.51 21.08 25.42
N THR A 66 -2.21 20.80 25.30
CA THR A 66 -1.13 21.80 25.26
C THR A 66 -0.72 22.20 23.84
N PHE A 67 -0.77 21.25 22.91
CA PHE A 67 -0.38 21.43 21.51
C PHE A 67 -1.13 20.46 20.60
N ARG A 68 -1.79 21.00 19.58
CA ARG A 68 -2.57 20.24 18.60
C ARG A 68 -1.77 20.14 17.29
N PRO A 69 -1.11 19.01 17.00
CA PRO A 69 -0.34 18.86 15.77
C PRO A 69 -1.26 18.89 14.54
N THR A 70 -0.85 19.60 13.50
CA THR A 70 -1.54 19.68 12.21
C THR A 70 -0.70 19.15 11.04
N SER A 71 0.62 19.03 11.21
CA SER A 71 1.51 18.31 10.30
C SER A 71 2.79 17.89 11.02
N ALA A 72 3.35 16.73 10.67
CA ALA A 72 4.69 16.32 11.07
C ALA A 72 5.55 16.02 9.84
N GLN A 73 6.77 16.55 9.81
CA GLN A 73 7.79 16.22 8.82
C GLN A 73 8.93 15.46 9.50
N PHE A 74 9.28 14.33 8.90
CA PHE A 74 10.39 13.51 9.33
C PHE A 74 11.60 13.75 8.43
N VAL A 75 12.78 13.73 9.03
CA VAL A 75 14.07 13.90 8.36
C VAL A 75 14.98 12.81 8.89
N ALA A 76 15.58 12.04 8.00
CA ALA A 76 16.49 10.96 8.33
C ALA A 76 17.72 11.02 7.41
N THR A 77 18.84 10.47 7.86
CA THR A 77 20.03 10.24 7.03
C THR A 77 20.13 8.74 6.81
N VAL A 78 20.00 8.30 5.56
CA VAL A 78 19.90 6.88 5.17
C VAL A 78 20.84 6.59 3.99
N GLY A 79 21.47 5.42 3.98
CA GLY A 79 22.38 4.99 2.92
C GLY A 79 22.06 3.56 2.47
N GLY A 80 22.58 3.17 1.31
CA GLY A 80 22.37 1.83 0.75
C GLY A 80 20.96 1.58 0.24
N ASP A 81 20.54 0.31 0.27
CA ASP A 81 19.15 -0.07 0.05
C ASP A 81 18.36 0.01 1.34
N TYR A 82 17.33 0.84 1.33
CA TYR A 82 16.56 1.20 2.51
C TYR A 82 15.07 1.31 2.15
N ARG A 83 14.25 1.03 3.15
CA ARG A 83 12.81 1.25 3.13
C ARG A 83 12.43 1.95 4.42
N VAL A 84 11.80 3.12 4.32
CA VAL A 84 11.29 3.85 5.47
C VAL A 84 9.79 3.58 5.55
N GLN A 85 9.38 3.01 6.67
CA GLN A 85 7.98 2.74 6.98
C GLN A 85 7.55 3.50 8.22
N VAL A 86 6.24 3.75 8.32
CA VAL A 86 5.63 4.40 9.48
C VAL A 86 4.44 3.59 9.98
N ARG A 87 4.31 3.53 11.31
CA ARG A 87 3.06 3.21 11.98
C ARG A 87 2.78 4.26 13.06
N GLN A 88 1.51 4.47 13.37
CA GLN A 88 1.06 5.29 14.49
C GLN A 88 0.20 4.42 15.40
N GLU A 89 0.57 4.36 16.67
CA GLU A 89 -0.23 3.78 17.74
C GLU A 89 -0.95 4.91 18.49
N TYR A 90 -2.22 4.72 18.81
CA TYR A 90 -3.05 5.73 19.48
C TYR A 90 -4.12 5.09 20.35
N LYS A 91 -4.54 5.79 21.41
CA LYS A 91 -5.57 5.30 22.34
C LYS A 91 -6.90 5.97 22.04
N HIS A 92 -7.97 5.18 21.97
CA HIS A 92 -9.33 5.66 21.82
C HIS A 92 -10.13 5.31 23.08
N THR A 93 -10.55 6.34 23.82
CA THR A 93 -11.42 6.23 24.98
C THR A 93 -12.86 6.57 24.59
N PHE A 94 -13.80 5.67 24.88
CA PHE A 94 -15.23 5.84 24.58
C PHE A 94 -16.12 5.31 25.72
N THR A 95 -17.35 5.83 25.79
CA THR A 95 -18.36 5.33 26.74
C THR A 95 -19.16 4.19 26.13
N ARG A 96 -19.10 3.02 26.75
CA ARG A 96 -19.97 1.87 26.44
C ARG A 96 -21.11 1.76 27.45
N ILE A 97 -22.31 1.42 26.97
CA ILE A 97 -23.46 1.17 27.83
C ILE A 97 -23.60 -0.35 28.03
N ILE A 98 -23.26 -0.84 29.23
CA ILE A 98 -23.43 -2.25 29.61
C ILE A 98 -24.50 -2.34 30.69
N ALA A 99 -25.53 -3.17 30.47
CA ALA A 99 -26.64 -3.37 31.41
C ALA A 99 -27.26 -2.05 31.93
N ARG A 100 -27.48 -1.09 31.02
CA ARG A 100 -27.97 0.29 31.28
C ARG A 100 -27.08 1.12 32.22
N ARG A 101 -25.79 0.79 32.33
CA ARG A 101 -24.78 1.60 33.02
C ARG A 101 -23.72 2.04 32.04
N GLU A 102 -23.41 3.32 32.07
CA GLU A 102 -22.24 3.87 31.39
C GLU A 102 -20.97 3.33 32.05
N ARG A 103 -20.03 2.92 31.19
CA ARG A 103 -18.69 2.50 31.54
C ARG A 103 -17.76 3.12 30.52
N GLU A 104 -16.68 3.73 30.99
CA GLU A 104 -15.58 4.06 30.10
C GLU A 104 -14.88 2.78 29.62
N ALA A 105 -14.34 2.83 28.42
CA ALA A 105 -13.44 1.83 27.86
C ALA A 105 -12.40 2.53 27.01
N THR A 106 -11.14 2.16 27.21
CA THR A 106 -10.03 2.58 26.35
C THR A 106 -9.55 1.36 25.58
N VAL A 107 -9.32 1.54 24.28
CA VAL A 107 -8.70 0.56 23.39
C VAL A 107 -7.51 1.19 22.70
N ASP A 108 -6.47 0.40 22.49
CA ASP A 108 -5.32 0.78 21.69
C ASP A 108 -5.61 0.45 20.22
N HIS A 109 -5.27 1.37 19.31
CA HIS A 109 -5.46 1.29 17.87
C HIS A 109 -4.15 1.58 17.15
N GLN A 110 -4.03 1.12 15.91
CA GLN A 110 -2.86 1.34 15.07
C GLN A 110 -3.26 1.75 13.64
N TRP A 111 -2.50 2.64 13.01
CA TRP A 111 -2.42 2.81 11.56
C TRP A 111 -1.01 2.40 11.07
N PRO A 112 -0.90 1.55 10.03
CA PRO A 112 -1.93 0.65 9.52
C PRO A 112 -2.49 -0.27 10.62
N ALA A 113 -3.76 -0.66 10.48
CA ALA A 113 -4.34 -1.62 11.39
C ALA A 113 -3.66 -2.98 11.22
N VAL A 114 -3.31 -3.63 12.34
CA VAL A 114 -2.77 -5.00 12.32
C VAL A 114 -3.85 -5.95 11.79
N PRO A 115 -3.56 -6.83 10.82
CA PRO A 115 -4.51 -7.84 10.36
C PRO A 115 -5.01 -8.70 11.51
N ARG A 116 -6.28 -9.09 11.48
CA ARG A 116 -6.81 -10.04 12.45
C ARG A 116 -6.18 -11.41 12.18
N LYS A 117 -5.44 -11.96 13.15
CA LYS A 117 -4.86 -13.32 13.08
C LYS A 117 -5.88 -14.44 12.81
N SER A 118 -7.18 -14.17 12.92
CA SER A 118 -8.25 -15.15 12.78
C SER A 118 -8.61 -15.55 11.35
N SER A 119 -8.15 -14.84 10.31
CA SER A 119 -8.51 -15.14 8.91
C SER A 119 -7.81 -16.37 8.32
N PHE A 120 -6.68 -16.82 8.88
CA PHE A 120 -5.98 -18.04 8.43
C PHE A 120 -6.21 -19.27 9.35
N GLU A 121 -6.22 -19.11 10.68
CA GLU A 121 -6.25 -20.26 11.59
C GLU A 121 -7.65 -20.72 12.05
N ARG A 122 -8.75 -20.07 11.61
CA ARG A 122 -10.10 -20.37 12.13
C ARG A 122 -11.25 -20.43 11.14
N SER A 123 -11.02 -20.37 9.83
CA SER A 123 -12.04 -20.71 8.82
C SER A 123 -12.26 -22.22 8.73
N GLY A 124 -12.82 -22.79 9.79
CA GLY A 124 -13.65 -23.98 9.67
C GLY A 124 -15.01 -23.62 9.07
N TYR A 125 -15.00 -23.25 7.78
CA TYR A 125 -16.13 -23.23 6.82
C TYR A 125 -17.56 -22.95 7.33
N GLU A 126 -17.76 -22.01 8.26
CA GLU A 126 -19.07 -21.47 8.64
C GLU A 126 -18.94 -19.95 8.83
N PHE A 127 -19.39 -19.18 7.82
CA PHE A 127 -19.39 -17.72 7.86
C PHE A 127 -20.74 -17.17 8.32
N ASP A 128 -20.74 -16.44 9.44
CA ASP A 128 -21.88 -15.61 9.87
C ASP A 128 -21.45 -14.13 9.88
N SER A 129 -21.92 -13.37 8.89
CA SER A 129 -21.81 -11.91 8.76
C SER A 129 -20.40 -11.27 8.60
N GLY A 130 -19.96 -11.12 7.34
CA GLY A 130 -19.09 -10.03 6.91
C GLY A 130 -17.58 -10.17 7.19
N ASP A 131 -17.03 -11.38 7.06
CA ASP A 131 -15.62 -11.68 7.31
C ASP A 131 -14.87 -12.11 6.04
N LEU A 132 -15.02 -11.33 4.96
CA LEU A 132 -13.97 -11.18 3.96
C LEU A 132 -13.41 -9.76 4.01
N ARG A 133 -12.19 -9.69 4.52
CA ARG A 133 -11.28 -8.58 4.35
C ARG A 133 -9.99 -9.26 3.94
N TYR A 134 -9.67 -9.22 2.66
CA TYR A 134 -8.42 -9.77 2.17
C TYR A 134 -7.31 -9.29 3.11
N PRO A 135 -6.50 -10.21 3.67
CA PRO A 135 -5.42 -9.81 4.54
C PRO A 135 -4.52 -8.91 3.71
N THR A 136 -4.57 -7.61 4.00
CA THR A 136 -3.67 -6.60 3.45
C THR A 136 -2.27 -7.22 3.45
N ASP A 137 -1.72 -7.44 2.26
CA ASP A 137 -0.51 -8.23 2.07
C ASP A 137 0.68 -7.43 2.59
N PHE A 138 0.83 -7.44 3.92
CA PHE A 138 2.06 -7.03 4.57
C PHE A 138 3.09 -8.08 4.20
N LYS A 139 3.77 -7.78 3.09
CA LYS A 139 5.04 -8.32 2.59
C LYS A 139 5.58 -9.51 3.37
N PHE A 140 5.84 -10.59 2.63
CA PHE A 140 6.65 -11.73 3.04
C PHE A 140 7.76 -11.35 4.04
N GLY A 141 7.51 -11.61 5.34
CA GLY A 141 8.47 -11.47 6.43
C GLY A 141 8.35 -10.24 7.36
N GLU A 142 7.49 -9.25 7.10
CA GLU A 142 7.35 -8.09 8.00
C GLU A 142 6.47 -8.41 9.23
N GLU A 143 7.06 -8.58 10.43
CA GLU A 143 6.33 -8.97 11.66
C GLU A 143 5.29 -7.93 12.14
N THR A 144 5.45 -6.65 11.77
CA THR A 144 4.59 -5.55 12.24
C THR A 144 4.09 -4.69 11.09
N ALA A 145 2.78 -4.50 11.01
CA ALA A 145 2.11 -3.70 10.00
C ALA A 145 2.58 -2.23 10.00
N ALA A 146 3.15 -1.77 8.88
CA ALA A 146 3.65 -0.40 8.69
C ALA A 146 3.54 0.05 7.22
N TYR A 147 3.23 1.32 6.99
CA TYR A 147 3.04 1.90 5.66
C TYR A 147 4.37 2.43 5.10
N THR A 148 4.72 2.10 3.85
CA THR A 148 5.98 2.61 3.25
C THR A 148 5.80 4.07 2.84
N VAL A 149 6.70 4.96 3.27
CA VAL A 149 6.66 6.39 2.89
C VAL A 149 7.76 6.75 1.90
N LEU A 150 8.90 6.08 2.02
CA LEU A 150 10.07 6.24 1.15
C LEU A 150 10.78 4.90 0.99
N ARG A 151 11.47 4.73 -0.13
CA ARG A 151 12.40 3.61 -0.38
C ARG A 151 13.58 4.11 -1.22
N ALA A 152 14.62 3.30 -1.34
CA ALA A 152 15.68 3.56 -2.29
C ALA A 152 15.16 3.41 -3.75
N GLU A 153 15.80 4.08 -4.70
CA GLU A 153 15.42 4.05 -6.11
C GLU A 153 16.13 2.91 -6.83
N GLY A 154 15.37 2.05 -7.51
CA GLY A 154 15.89 0.93 -8.30
C GLY A 154 16.77 -0.02 -7.48
N THR A 155 17.97 -0.31 -8.00
CA THR A 155 19.01 -1.05 -7.26
C THR A 155 20.12 -0.07 -6.85
N PRO A 156 20.28 0.25 -5.56
CA PRO A 156 21.26 1.23 -5.10
C PRO A 156 22.70 0.83 -5.41
N GLN A 157 23.43 1.71 -6.09
CA GLN A 157 24.84 1.49 -6.46
C GLN A 157 25.84 2.08 -5.43
N SER A 158 25.35 2.63 -4.31
CA SER A 158 26.17 3.32 -3.31
C SER A 158 25.57 3.18 -1.91
N MET A 159 26.45 3.04 -0.92
CA MET A 159 26.11 3.07 0.51
C MET A 159 26.18 4.49 1.11
N GLU A 160 26.62 5.50 0.33
CA GLU A 160 26.80 6.88 0.80
C GLU A 160 25.49 7.45 1.40
N PRO A 161 25.47 7.86 2.68
CA PRO A 161 24.25 8.33 3.31
C PRO A 161 23.76 9.66 2.73
N ARG A 162 22.45 9.73 2.42
CA ARG A 162 21.75 10.94 1.99
C ARG A 162 20.66 11.33 2.97
N GLN A 163 20.40 12.63 3.08
CA GLN A 163 19.28 13.13 3.86
C GLN A 163 17.99 12.99 3.07
N VAL A 164 17.01 12.30 3.65
CA VAL A 164 15.65 12.14 3.11
C VAL A 164 14.63 12.85 3.98
N ARG A 165 13.48 13.21 3.39
CA ARG A 165 12.38 13.90 4.05
C ARG A 165 11.05 13.33 3.59
N PHE A 166 10.08 13.23 4.50
CA PHE A 166 8.69 12.94 4.17
C PHE A 166 7.76 13.67 5.14
N ASP A 167 6.60 14.09 4.64
CA ASP A 167 5.50 14.57 5.46
C ASP A 167 4.62 13.38 5.87
N TYR A 168 4.18 13.35 7.12
CA TYR A 168 3.36 12.28 7.67
C TYR A 168 1.87 12.54 7.43
N GLY A 169 1.17 11.54 6.91
CA GLY A 169 -0.28 11.55 6.74
C GLY A 169 -0.83 10.17 6.42
N PHE A 170 -2.14 10.01 6.54
CA PHE A 170 -2.84 8.83 6.03
C PHE A 170 -3.18 9.08 4.55
N PRO A 171 -3.15 8.05 3.68
CA PRO A 171 -3.74 8.13 2.35
C PRO A 171 -5.25 8.39 2.44
N THR A 172 -5.75 9.23 1.53
CA THR A 172 -7.14 9.75 1.54
C THR A 172 -7.80 9.81 0.17
N ALA A 173 -7.04 9.71 -0.93
CA ALA A 173 -7.52 9.45 -2.28
C ALA A 173 -6.32 9.13 -3.19
N GLN A 174 -6.59 8.62 -4.38
CA GLN A 174 -5.69 8.64 -5.53
C GLN A 174 -6.42 9.27 -6.72
N SER A 175 -5.69 9.95 -7.59
CA SER A 175 -6.20 10.53 -8.83
C SER A 175 -5.30 10.09 -9.97
N LEU A 176 -5.84 9.32 -10.91
CA LEU A 176 -5.10 8.83 -12.08
C LEU A 176 -5.46 9.64 -13.32
N ALA A 177 -4.47 9.89 -14.17
CA ALA A 177 -4.64 10.54 -15.46
C ALA A 177 -3.60 10.01 -16.47
N SER A 178 -4.07 9.37 -17.54
CA SER A 178 -3.24 8.85 -18.62
C SER A 178 -3.49 9.56 -19.95
N VAL A 179 -2.53 9.39 -20.87
CA VAL A 179 -2.65 9.70 -22.29
C VAL A 179 -2.01 8.57 -23.08
N ASP A 180 -2.80 7.87 -23.88
CA ASP A 180 -2.33 6.92 -24.90
C ASP A 180 -1.99 7.65 -26.21
N ALA A 181 -1.12 7.05 -27.01
CA ALA A 181 -0.77 7.53 -28.34
C ALA A 181 -0.42 6.38 -29.28
N HIS A 182 -1.14 6.32 -30.41
CA HIS A 182 -0.89 5.39 -31.50
C HIS A 182 -0.47 6.12 -32.79
N LEU A 183 0.63 5.69 -33.40
CA LEU A 183 1.15 6.23 -34.67
C LEU A 183 1.54 5.11 -35.64
N ASN A 184 0.79 5.03 -36.74
CA ASN A 184 1.09 4.15 -37.88
C ASN A 184 1.52 4.99 -39.09
N TYR A 185 2.83 5.03 -39.40
CA TYR A 185 3.36 5.86 -40.50
C TYR A 185 4.64 5.29 -41.14
N GLY A 186 4.68 5.25 -42.48
CA GLY A 186 5.89 4.89 -43.23
C GLY A 186 6.42 3.46 -43.00
N GLY A 187 5.56 2.56 -42.52
CA GLY A 187 5.92 1.19 -42.11
C GLY A 187 6.48 1.07 -40.69
N PHE A 188 6.47 2.16 -39.91
CA PHE A 188 6.59 2.11 -38.45
C PHE A 188 5.20 2.05 -37.82
N ALA A 189 5.06 1.23 -36.79
CA ALA A 189 4.00 1.32 -35.79
C ALA A 189 4.64 1.72 -34.46
N VAL A 190 4.08 2.71 -33.78
CA VAL A 190 4.54 3.19 -32.48
C VAL A 190 3.31 3.31 -31.59
N ASP A 191 3.39 2.70 -30.42
CA ASP A 191 2.32 2.61 -29.43
C ASP A 191 2.91 2.97 -28.09
N GLY A 192 2.23 3.79 -27.30
CA GLY A 192 2.72 4.14 -25.98
C GLY A 192 1.67 4.83 -25.13
N GLU A 193 1.91 4.82 -23.83
CA GLU A 193 1.08 5.47 -22.82
C GLU A 193 1.97 6.17 -21.82
N ILE A 194 1.49 7.29 -21.28
CA ILE A 194 2.03 7.93 -20.09
C ILE A 194 0.89 8.10 -19.10
N SER A 195 1.08 7.68 -17.85
CA SER A 195 0.08 7.76 -16.78
C SER A 195 0.67 8.31 -15.49
N LEU A 196 -0.09 9.19 -14.85
CA LEU A 196 0.24 9.85 -13.59
C LEU A 196 -0.75 9.40 -12.53
N ASN A 197 -0.23 8.93 -11.39
CA ASN A 197 -1.01 8.71 -10.18
C ASN A 197 -0.62 9.74 -9.10
N THR A 198 -1.50 10.71 -8.85
CA THR A 198 -1.38 11.63 -7.72
C THR A 198 -2.03 11.03 -6.48
N GLN A 199 -1.22 10.70 -5.49
CA GLN A 199 -1.63 10.12 -4.22
C GLN A 199 -1.85 11.23 -3.19
N HIS A 200 -3.04 11.28 -2.59
CA HIS A 200 -3.46 12.36 -1.68
C HIS A 200 -3.42 11.91 -0.22
N PHE A 201 -2.72 12.67 0.61
CA PHE A 201 -2.54 12.38 2.04
C PHE A 201 -3.11 13.49 2.93
N LYS A 202 -3.43 13.14 4.17
CA LYS A 202 -3.79 14.10 5.22
C LYS A 202 -3.23 13.68 6.58
N PHE A 203 -2.66 14.63 7.33
CA PHE A 203 -2.36 14.42 8.75
C PHE A 203 -3.65 14.07 9.52
N PRO A 204 -3.67 13.06 10.42
CA PRO A 204 -4.90 12.42 10.91
C PRO A 204 -5.64 13.20 12.02
N VAL A 205 -5.96 14.47 11.76
CA VAL A 205 -6.83 15.32 12.60
C VAL A 205 -7.81 16.13 11.72
N SER A 206 -8.80 16.78 12.33
CA SER A 206 -9.80 17.63 11.62
C SER A 206 -9.14 18.67 10.72
N ASP A 207 -8.20 19.42 11.28
CA ASP A 207 -7.49 20.54 10.66
C ASP A 207 -6.11 20.13 10.14
N GLY A 208 -5.92 18.82 9.91
CA GLY A 208 -4.68 18.24 9.43
C GLY A 208 -4.33 18.73 8.03
N ARG A 209 -3.06 19.10 7.85
CA ARG A 209 -2.50 19.50 6.56
C ARG A 209 -2.64 18.36 5.56
N ARG A 210 -2.98 18.71 4.32
CA ARG A 210 -2.91 17.81 3.16
C ARG A 210 -1.55 17.91 2.49
N SER A 211 -1.13 16.82 1.89
CA SER A 211 0.09 16.70 1.08
C SER A 211 -0.16 15.70 -0.03
N ASP A 212 0.48 15.89 -1.18
CA ASP A 212 0.30 15.06 -2.36
C ASP A 212 1.65 14.46 -2.78
N LYS A 213 1.61 13.30 -3.46
CA LYS A 213 2.80 12.64 -4.01
C LYS A 213 2.44 12.06 -5.38
N ASP A 214 3.18 12.45 -6.41
CA ASP A 214 2.98 11.95 -7.77
C ASP A 214 3.88 10.74 -8.03
N ALA A 215 3.34 9.75 -8.74
CA ALA A 215 4.07 8.61 -9.28
C ALA A 215 3.75 8.46 -10.77
N LEU A 216 4.77 8.13 -11.58
CA LEU A 216 4.72 8.05 -13.03
C LEU A 216 4.84 6.60 -13.51
N ALA A 217 3.99 6.23 -14.46
CA ALA A 217 4.18 5.06 -15.32
C ALA A 217 4.22 5.51 -16.79
N TYR A 218 5.03 4.84 -17.61
CA TYR A 218 4.95 4.95 -19.06
C TYR A 218 5.44 3.69 -19.76
N TYR A 219 4.97 3.47 -20.97
CA TYR A 219 5.62 2.57 -21.93
C TYR A 219 5.61 3.20 -23.33
N VAL A 220 6.61 2.85 -24.14
CA VAL A 220 6.66 3.12 -25.57
C VAL A 220 7.23 1.90 -26.28
N THR A 221 6.47 1.36 -27.21
CA THR A 221 6.93 0.36 -28.17
C THR A 221 7.04 1.00 -29.56
N ALA A 222 8.02 0.55 -30.34
CA ALA A 222 8.19 0.97 -31.73
C ALA A 222 8.62 -0.24 -32.56
N SER A 223 7.83 -0.59 -33.56
CA SER A 223 8.10 -1.69 -34.47
C SER A 223 8.19 -1.24 -35.93
N ARG A 224 8.98 -1.96 -36.73
CA ARG A 224 9.12 -1.73 -38.17
C ARG A 224 9.36 -3.03 -38.93
N ARG A 225 8.54 -3.29 -39.94
CA ARG A 225 8.82 -4.35 -40.92
C ARG A 225 9.97 -3.98 -41.84
N LEU A 226 11.04 -4.76 -41.84
CA LEU A 226 12.22 -4.51 -42.67
C LEU A 226 12.07 -5.18 -44.04
N ASN A 227 11.93 -4.39 -45.10
CA ASN A 227 11.73 -4.85 -46.49
C ASN A 227 12.93 -5.60 -47.13
N LEU A 228 13.88 -6.11 -46.33
CA LEU A 228 15.10 -6.82 -46.77
C LEU A 228 14.83 -8.13 -47.53
N LEU A 229 13.69 -8.80 -47.29
CA LEU A 229 13.30 -10.06 -47.96
C LEU A 229 11.84 -10.03 -48.47
N GLY A 230 11.32 -8.84 -48.79
CA GLY A 230 9.92 -8.64 -49.18
C GLY A 230 8.97 -9.15 -48.09
N ARG A 231 8.03 -10.04 -48.43
CA ARG A 231 7.07 -10.60 -47.46
C ARG A 231 7.72 -11.39 -46.31
N PHE A 232 8.95 -11.88 -46.49
CA PHE A 232 9.73 -12.61 -45.50
C PHE A 232 10.74 -11.73 -44.74
N GLY A 233 10.63 -10.41 -44.87
CA GLY A 233 11.42 -9.47 -44.09
C GLY A 233 11.18 -9.63 -42.59
N PRO A 234 12.23 -9.57 -41.74
CA PRO A 234 12.06 -9.59 -40.30
C PRO A 234 11.43 -8.28 -39.80
N ASP A 235 10.74 -8.36 -38.68
CA ASP A 235 10.28 -7.20 -37.94
C ASP A 235 11.34 -6.82 -36.90
N LEU A 236 11.61 -5.52 -36.77
CA LEU A 236 12.48 -4.97 -35.73
C LEU A 236 11.61 -4.19 -34.76
N SER A 237 11.64 -4.58 -33.48
CA SER A 237 10.89 -3.93 -32.40
C SER A 237 11.84 -3.45 -31.31
N VAL A 238 11.48 -2.34 -30.66
CA VAL A 238 12.12 -1.78 -29.47
C VAL A 238 11.03 -1.40 -28.49
N GLU A 239 11.31 -1.58 -27.20
CA GLU A 239 10.44 -1.24 -26.09
C GLU A 239 11.23 -0.43 -25.05
N SER A 240 10.56 0.51 -24.40
CA SER A 240 11.05 1.22 -23.22
C SER A 240 9.88 1.47 -22.29
N PHE A 241 9.98 1.05 -21.04
CA PHE A 241 8.97 1.28 -20.01
C PHE A 241 9.60 1.78 -18.71
N HIS A 242 8.77 2.37 -17.87
CA HIS A 242 9.10 2.81 -16.52
C HIS A 242 7.83 2.76 -15.67
N ILE A 243 7.95 2.29 -14.43
CA ILE A 243 6.88 2.39 -13.44
C ILE A 243 7.58 2.77 -12.13
N ASP A 244 7.17 3.90 -11.53
CA ASP A 244 7.67 4.27 -10.21
C ASP A 244 7.31 3.20 -9.18
N ALA A 245 8.25 2.87 -8.30
CA ALA A 245 8.14 1.74 -7.36
C ALA A 245 7.01 1.89 -6.32
N ASP A 246 6.31 3.01 -6.34
CA ASP A 246 5.17 3.35 -5.51
C ASP A 246 3.93 3.79 -6.29
N TYR A 247 3.89 3.56 -7.60
CA TYR A 247 2.75 3.85 -8.49
C TYR A 247 1.44 3.20 -8.02
N SER A 248 1.50 2.10 -7.26
CA SER A 248 0.37 1.43 -6.59
C SER A 248 0.01 2.00 -5.20
N GLY A 249 0.27 3.27 -4.92
CA GLY A 249 -0.19 3.91 -3.69
C GLY A 249 0.72 3.76 -2.47
N ASN A 250 2.02 3.49 -2.65
CA ASN A 250 3.04 3.35 -1.58
C ASN A 250 2.83 2.18 -0.57
N TYR A 251 1.87 1.28 -0.78
CA TYR A 251 1.82 -0.02 -0.10
C TYR A 251 2.05 -1.15 -1.11
N ASP A 252 2.36 -2.37 -0.66
CA ASP A 252 2.47 -3.53 -1.55
C ASP A 252 1.07 -4.08 -1.83
N SER A 253 0.34 -3.36 -2.67
CA SER A 253 -0.87 -3.89 -3.28
C SER A 253 -0.52 -4.97 -4.30
N ARG A 254 -1.18 -6.13 -4.22
CA ARG A 254 -1.20 -7.09 -5.34
C ARG A 254 -2.12 -6.64 -6.50
N ARG A 255 -3.03 -5.68 -6.28
CA ARG A 255 -4.16 -5.32 -7.18
C ARG A 255 -4.20 -3.85 -7.63
N GLY A 256 -3.26 -3.01 -7.19
CA GLY A 256 -3.10 -1.61 -7.60
C GLY A 256 -4.04 -0.58 -6.94
N GLY A 257 -4.67 -0.89 -5.80
CA GLY A 257 -5.72 -0.06 -5.19
C GLY A 257 -5.28 1.20 -4.42
N THR A 258 -6.20 1.69 -3.57
CA THR A 258 -5.97 2.64 -2.47
C THR A 258 -6.33 2.01 -1.12
N VAL A 259 -5.40 2.05 -0.15
CA VAL A 259 -5.75 1.78 1.25
C VAL A 259 -6.43 2.98 1.91
N PHE A 260 -7.55 2.74 2.57
CA PHE A 260 -8.18 3.67 3.51
C PHE A 260 -8.12 3.14 4.94
N HIS A 261 -7.91 4.05 5.89
CA HIS A 261 -8.02 3.76 7.31
C HIS A 261 -9.33 4.27 7.88
N THR A 262 -10.00 3.44 8.67
CA THR A 262 -11.06 3.88 9.58
C THR A 262 -10.71 3.49 11.01
N SER A 263 -10.71 4.48 11.91
CA SER A 263 -10.47 4.24 13.33
C SER A 263 -11.64 3.50 13.98
N VAL A 264 -12.88 3.95 13.72
CA VAL A 264 -14.25 3.42 13.98
C VAL A 264 -15.16 4.40 13.17
N PRO A 265 -16.31 4.07 12.50
CA PRO A 265 -17.28 3.01 12.83
C PRO A 265 -18.06 2.29 11.68
N ALA A 266 -18.25 0.97 11.77
CA ALA A 266 -19.40 0.27 11.14
C ALA A 266 -19.67 -1.08 11.84
N SER A 267 -20.76 -1.16 12.63
CA SER A 267 -21.15 -2.32 13.44
C SER A 267 -20.13 -2.74 14.54
N PRO A 268 -20.51 -3.52 15.57
CA PRO A 268 -19.53 -4.15 16.46
C PRO A 268 -18.63 -5.12 15.68
N PRO A 269 -17.31 -5.22 15.98
CA PRO A 269 -16.61 -4.62 17.12
C PRO A 269 -15.93 -3.28 16.78
N ASN A 270 -15.66 -2.48 17.83
CA ASN A 270 -14.90 -1.22 17.77
C ASN A 270 -13.41 -1.46 17.47
N THR A 271 -13.08 -1.93 16.28
CA THR A 271 -11.71 -2.20 15.80
C THR A 271 -11.35 -1.19 14.72
N ALA A 272 -10.13 -0.64 14.76
CA ALA A 272 -9.58 0.07 13.61
C ALA A 272 -9.38 -0.90 12.44
N ILE A 273 -9.61 -0.42 11.22
CA ILE A 273 -9.53 -1.22 9.99
C ILE A 273 -8.70 -0.42 9.00
N THR A 274 -7.76 -1.10 8.34
CA THR A 274 -7.17 -0.65 7.08
C THR A 274 -7.71 -1.59 6.01
N GLN A 275 -8.37 -1.02 5.00
CA GLN A 275 -8.98 -1.74 3.90
C GLN A 275 -8.44 -1.17 2.60
N GLU A 276 -8.04 -2.05 1.69
CA GLU A 276 -7.80 -1.74 0.29
C GLU A 276 -9.14 -1.61 -0.45
N PHE A 277 -9.23 -0.62 -1.32
CA PHE A 277 -10.26 -0.45 -2.32
C PHE A 277 -9.55 -0.42 -3.66
N ASN A 278 -9.92 -1.28 -4.60
CA ASN A 278 -9.31 -1.28 -5.91
C ASN A 278 -9.64 -0.02 -6.70
N LEU A 279 -8.85 0.23 -7.74
CA LEU A 279 -9.14 1.26 -8.74
C LEU A 279 -10.05 0.74 -9.85
N PHE A 280 -10.09 -0.58 -10.03
CA PHE A 280 -10.88 -1.31 -11.01
C PHE A 280 -11.42 -2.57 -10.32
N ASP A 281 -12.74 -2.79 -10.43
CA ASP A 281 -13.38 -4.05 -10.06
C ASP A 281 -13.91 -4.67 -11.36
N ASP A 282 -13.59 -5.95 -11.60
CA ASP A 282 -14.16 -6.77 -12.65
C ASP A 282 -15.53 -7.34 -12.26
N ASN A 283 -16.25 -7.81 -13.28
CA ASN A 283 -17.42 -8.70 -13.19
C ASN A 283 -17.27 -9.61 -14.40
N ASP A 284 -16.35 -10.55 -14.28
CA ASP A 284 -16.00 -11.52 -15.32
C ASP A 284 -16.79 -12.83 -15.16
N ASP A 285 -17.52 -12.98 -14.04
CA ASP A 285 -18.50 -14.06 -13.83
C ASP A 285 -19.86 -13.80 -14.52
N GLY A 286 -20.16 -12.54 -14.85
CA GLY A 286 -21.36 -12.12 -15.56
C GLY A 286 -22.63 -12.05 -14.71
N ASP A 287 -22.51 -11.94 -13.39
CA ASP A 287 -23.63 -11.82 -12.44
C ASP A 287 -24.15 -10.36 -12.29
N GLN A 288 -24.51 -9.89 -11.09
CA GLN A 288 -24.93 -8.50 -10.81
C GLN A 288 -24.01 -7.74 -9.82
N TRP A 289 -22.91 -8.34 -9.38
CA TRP A 289 -22.03 -7.92 -8.30
C TRP A 289 -20.56 -7.92 -8.76
N PRO A 290 -19.70 -6.94 -8.44
CA PRO A 290 -18.28 -7.04 -8.78
C PRO A 290 -17.57 -8.18 -8.03
N ASP A 291 -16.53 -8.76 -8.65
CA ASP A 291 -15.76 -9.95 -8.21
C ASP A 291 -14.88 -9.69 -6.95
N GLU A 292 -15.16 -8.60 -6.22
CA GLU A 292 -14.56 -8.22 -4.94
C GLU A 292 -15.58 -7.85 -3.85
N MET A 293 -16.87 -8.17 -4.07
CA MET A 293 -17.90 -7.92 -3.07
C MET A 293 -17.61 -8.68 -1.76
N PRO A 294 -17.99 -8.17 -0.57
CA PRO A 294 -17.76 -8.84 0.73
C PRO A 294 -18.45 -10.21 0.91
N ASN A 295 -19.20 -10.65 -0.10
CA ASN A 295 -19.87 -11.95 -0.20
C ASN A 295 -19.39 -12.80 -1.39
N ASP A 296 -18.55 -12.26 -2.27
CA ASP A 296 -17.87 -13.09 -3.27
C ASP A 296 -16.72 -13.83 -2.57
N THR A 297 -16.59 -15.11 -2.87
CA THR A 297 -15.69 -16.03 -2.19
C THR A 297 -15.08 -16.96 -3.24
N ALA A 298 -13.77 -17.22 -3.16
CA ALA A 298 -13.09 -18.23 -3.99
C ALA A 298 -13.58 -19.69 -3.79
N LEU A 299 -14.68 -19.88 -3.05
CA LEU A 299 -15.34 -21.15 -2.77
C LEU A 299 -16.78 -21.06 -3.28
N SER A 300 -17.18 -21.97 -4.17
CA SER A 300 -18.48 -22.03 -4.88
C SER A 300 -19.73 -22.29 -4.02
N GLY A 301 -19.71 -21.90 -2.74
CA GLY A 301 -20.84 -21.99 -1.81
C GLY A 301 -21.80 -20.79 -1.83
N ALA A 302 -21.36 -19.64 -2.35
CA ALA A 302 -22.25 -18.53 -2.70
C ALA A 302 -22.80 -18.75 -4.12
N ASN A 303 -24.03 -18.29 -4.40
CA ASN A 303 -24.71 -18.55 -5.69
C ASN A 303 -24.22 -17.63 -6.83
N ASP A 304 -23.32 -16.73 -6.51
CA ASP A 304 -22.93 -15.50 -7.20
C ASP A 304 -21.44 -15.27 -6.86
N ALA A 305 -20.56 -16.20 -7.26
CA ALA A 305 -19.14 -16.22 -6.84
C ALA A 305 -18.23 -17.11 -7.72
N GLY A 306 -17.08 -16.56 -8.12
CA GLY A 306 -15.91 -17.30 -8.62
C GLY A 306 -15.97 -17.76 -10.09
N VAL A 307 -15.37 -16.95 -10.98
CA VAL A 307 -14.95 -17.35 -12.33
C VAL A 307 -13.45 -17.05 -12.52
N TYR A 308 -12.75 -17.96 -13.20
CA TYR A 308 -11.30 -17.89 -13.40
C TYR A 308 -10.98 -18.02 -14.90
N PRO A 309 -11.04 -16.92 -15.69
CA PRO A 309 -10.89 -16.96 -17.15
C PRO A 309 -9.55 -17.58 -17.57
N GLY A 310 -9.58 -18.79 -18.14
CA GLY A 310 -8.38 -19.56 -18.52
C GLY A 310 -7.56 -20.13 -17.36
N LEU A 311 -7.96 -19.85 -16.11
CA LEU A 311 -7.29 -20.23 -14.86
C LEU A 311 -8.11 -21.23 -14.00
N ASP A 312 -9.26 -21.70 -14.49
CA ASP A 312 -9.93 -22.93 -14.04
C ASP A 312 -10.24 -23.76 -15.30
N GLN A 313 -9.22 -24.46 -15.82
CA GLN A 313 -9.35 -25.28 -17.03
C GLN A 313 -10.08 -26.59 -16.79
N ASN A 314 -10.21 -26.99 -15.53
CA ASN A 314 -10.77 -28.26 -15.12
C ASN A 314 -12.28 -28.14 -14.75
N HIS A 315 -12.76 -26.91 -14.55
CA HIS A 315 -14.09 -26.48 -14.12
C HIS A 315 -14.50 -27.06 -12.74
N ASP A 316 -13.61 -27.00 -11.75
CA ASP A 316 -13.90 -27.37 -10.35
C ASP A 316 -14.19 -26.17 -9.44
N ASN A 317 -14.18 -24.95 -9.99
CA ASN A 317 -14.34 -23.68 -9.29
C ASN A 317 -13.22 -23.41 -8.24
N VAL A 318 -12.05 -23.99 -8.43
CA VAL A 318 -10.80 -23.65 -7.73
C VAL A 318 -9.78 -23.17 -8.77
N PRO A 319 -9.05 -22.06 -8.55
CA PRO A 319 -8.08 -21.61 -9.54
C PRO A 319 -6.92 -22.62 -9.64
N ASP A 320 -6.51 -22.98 -10.87
CA ASP A 320 -5.34 -23.83 -11.20
C ASP A 320 -3.99 -23.25 -10.69
N THR A 321 -4.05 -22.03 -10.13
CA THR A 321 -2.94 -21.26 -9.59
C THR A 321 -2.76 -21.37 -8.07
N ASP A 322 -3.81 -21.79 -7.35
CA ASP A 322 -3.81 -22.04 -5.89
C ASP A 322 -4.86 -23.13 -5.59
N GLN A 323 -4.60 -24.33 -6.12
CA GLN A 323 -5.48 -25.50 -6.04
C GLN A 323 -5.70 -26.00 -4.61
N ASN A 324 -4.88 -25.52 -3.66
CA ASN A 324 -4.96 -25.88 -2.26
C ASN A 324 -5.54 -24.73 -1.38
N ALA A 325 -5.86 -23.59 -2.00
CA ALA A 325 -6.49 -22.40 -1.42
C ALA A 325 -5.77 -21.84 -0.18
N ASN A 326 -4.43 -21.80 -0.19
CA ASN A 326 -3.64 -21.30 0.93
C ASN A 326 -3.13 -19.86 0.77
N GLY A 327 -3.35 -19.22 -0.39
CA GLY A 327 -2.93 -17.86 -0.68
C GLY A 327 -1.48 -17.70 -1.11
N LEU A 328 -0.72 -18.79 -1.25
CA LEU A 328 0.53 -18.86 -1.99
C LEU A 328 0.22 -19.46 -3.37
N PRO A 329 0.72 -18.88 -4.47
CA PRO A 329 0.56 -19.51 -5.76
C PRO A 329 1.32 -20.85 -5.83
N ASP A 330 0.71 -21.89 -6.41
CA ASP A 330 1.28 -23.25 -6.49
C ASP A 330 2.68 -23.28 -7.15
N TRP A 331 3.02 -22.31 -8.02
CA TRP A 331 4.35 -22.20 -8.64
C TRP A 331 5.44 -21.62 -7.72
N ASP A 332 5.06 -20.92 -6.64
CA ASP A 332 5.99 -20.45 -5.60
C ASP A 332 6.14 -21.50 -4.48
N GLU A 333 5.29 -22.54 -4.45
CA GLU A 333 5.32 -23.61 -3.46
C GLU A 333 6.27 -24.76 -3.80
N ALA A 334 6.86 -25.37 -2.77
CA ALA A 334 7.98 -26.29 -2.91
C ALA A 334 7.61 -27.74 -3.31
N PHE A 335 6.47 -27.96 -3.97
CA PHE A 335 5.98 -29.31 -4.35
C PHE A 335 5.62 -29.44 -5.83
N LEU A 336 5.86 -30.64 -6.36
CA LEU A 336 5.75 -30.97 -7.79
C LEU A 336 4.30 -31.14 -8.26
N PHE A 337 3.55 -30.04 -8.43
CA PHE A 337 2.35 -30.05 -9.28
C PHE A 337 2.74 -29.78 -10.74
N TYR A 338 2.62 -30.83 -11.55
CA TYR A 338 3.11 -30.91 -12.93
C TYR A 338 2.29 -30.10 -13.97
N TRP A 339 1.40 -29.22 -13.51
CA TRP A 339 0.35 -28.59 -14.33
C TRP A 339 0.20 -27.07 -14.14
N SER A 340 0.82 -26.48 -13.11
CA SER A 340 0.82 -25.02 -12.92
C SER A 340 2.07 -24.43 -13.59
N ASP A 341 1.95 -24.08 -14.87
CA ASP A 341 2.89 -23.15 -15.49
C ASP A 341 2.62 -21.75 -14.91
N PRO A 342 3.64 -20.94 -14.55
CA PRO A 342 3.41 -19.58 -14.09
C PRO A 342 2.66 -18.79 -15.17
N PRO A 343 1.72 -17.89 -14.80
CA PRO A 343 0.83 -17.24 -15.73
C PRO A 343 1.64 -16.50 -16.80
N GLN A 344 1.55 -17.00 -18.01
CA GLN A 344 2.02 -16.28 -19.18
C GLN A 344 1.12 -15.06 -19.35
N PHE A 345 1.64 -13.95 -19.88
CA PHE A 345 0.84 -12.77 -20.22
C PHE A 345 -0.17 -13.14 -21.33
N ILE A 346 -1.32 -13.65 -20.91
CA ILE A 346 -2.51 -13.83 -21.75
C ILE A 346 -3.21 -12.48 -21.74
N TYR A 347 -3.10 -11.78 -22.87
CA TYR A 347 -4.00 -10.69 -23.19
C TYR A 347 -5.33 -11.36 -23.61
N ASP A 348 -6.37 -11.24 -22.79
CA ASP A 348 -7.72 -11.52 -23.24
C ASP A 348 -8.45 -10.22 -23.63
N ILE A 349 -9.58 -10.37 -24.29
CA ILE A 349 -10.40 -9.27 -24.78
C ILE A 349 -11.28 -8.79 -23.62
N ASP A 350 -11.09 -7.55 -23.19
CA ASP A 350 -12.05 -6.85 -22.34
C ASP A 350 -13.44 -6.88 -23.02
N PHE A 351 -14.38 -7.61 -22.41
CA PHE A 351 -15.75 -7.77 -22.91
C PHE A 351 -16.73 -6.72 -22.37
N ASN A 352 -16.36 -5.92 -21.36
CA ASN A 352 -17.21 -4.87 -20.78
C ASN A 352 -16.80 -3.43 -21.17
N ASN A 353 -15.61 -3.27 -21.75
CA ASN A 353 -15.12 -2.06 -22.44
C ASN A 353 -14.93 -0.87 -21.49
N ASN A 354 -14.30 -1.12 -20.35
CA ASN A 354 -13.98 -0.14 -19.29
C ASN A 354 -12.61 0.54 -19.56
N ALA A 355 -12.58 1.38 -20.61
CA ALA A 355 -11.43 2.21 -20.99
C ALA A 355 -11.49 3.64 -20.41
#